data_AF-A0A7L4PUV5-F1
#
_entry.id   AF-A0A7L4PUV5-F1
#
_cell.length_a   1.000
_cell.length_b   1.000
_cell.length_c   1.000
_cell.angle_alpha   90.00
_cell.angle_beta   90.00
_cell.angle_gamma   90.00
#
_symmetry.space_group_name_H-M   'P 1'
#
loop_
_entity.id
_entity.type
_entity.pdbx_description
1 polymer ?
#
loop_
_entity_poly.entity_id
_entity_poly.type
_entity_poly.pdbx_seq_one_letter_code
_entity_poly.pdbx_strand_id
1 'polypeptide(L)'
;MAGEVYQAQVIRNFFETITGPDRNLTRIYMCVVSLAKLRMESPEKLSFLVDQLKKSKQKRELSIDILDYVADAALDLDMHTVQTAFGVTEIHEASGDFGSISLDSL
;
A
#
# COMPACT_ATOMS: atom_id res chain seq x y z
N MET A 1 0.64 -10.62 -9.49
CA MET A 1 0.85 -9.41 -10.32
C MET A 1 -0.21 -8.34 -10.09
N ALA A 2 -1.36 -8.27 -10.80
CA ALA A 2 -2.27 -7.11 -10.66
C ALA A 2 -2.83 -6.89 -9.23
N GLY A 3 -3.06 -7.98 -8.47
CA GLY A 3 -3.54 -7.91 -7.09
C GLY A 3 -2.53 -7.30 -6.11
N GLU A 4 -1.24 -7.64 -6.24
CA GLU A 4 -0.16 -7.13 -5.37
C GLU A 4 0.11 -5.64 -5.61
N VAL A 5 0.07 -5.20 -6.87
CA VAL A 5 0.22 -3.78 -7.23
C VAL A 5 -0.91 -2.96 -6.62
N TYR A 6 -2.14 -3.47 -6.68
CA TYR A 6 -3.29 -2.79 -6.09
C TYR A 6 -3.25 -2.80 -4.55
N GLN A 7 -2.79 -3.90 -3.92
CA GLN A 7 -2.52 -3.94 -2.47
C GLN A 7 -1.49 -2.89 -2.06
N ALA A 8 -0.36 -2.80 -2.78
CA ALA A 8 0.68 -1.80 -2.55
C ALA A 8 0.15 -0.36 -2.71
N GLN A 9 -0.71 -0.11 -3.71
CA GLN A 9 -1.36 1.19 -3.87
C GLN A 9 -2.27 1.52 -2.68
N VAL A 10 -3.06 0.56 -2.20
CA VAL A 10 -3.95 0.75 -1.04
C VAL A 10 -3.16 1.02 0.24
N ILE A 11 -2.05 0.30 0.45
CA ILE A 11 -1.14 0.49 1.58
C ILE A 11 -0.49 1.87 1.53
N ARG A 12 0.02 2.28 0.36
CA ARG A 12 0.58 3.62 0.16
C ARG A 12 -0.44 4.71 0.48
N ASN A 13 -1.65 4.60 -0.07
CA ASN A 13 -2.74 5.56 0.17
C ASN A 13 -3.10 5.64 1.66
N PHE A 14 -3.07 4.52 2.38
CA PHE A 14 -3.28 4.50 3.84
C PHE A 14 -2.21 5.31 4.56
N PHE A 15 -0.92 5.06 4.28
CA PHE A 15 0.19 5.77 4.92
C PHE A 15 0.20 7.27 4.59
N GLU A 16 -0.09 7.64 3.35
CA GLU A 16 -0.25 9.06 2.95
C GLU A 16 -1.42 9.72 3.70
N THR A 17 -2.50 9.00 3.97
CA THR A 17 -3.67 9.54 4.69
C THR A 17 -3.40 9.75 6.18
N ILE A 18 -2.63 8.88 6.83
CA ILE A 18 -2.35 9.02 8.27
C ILE A 18 -1.22 10.02 8.57
N THR A 19 -0.26 10.16 7.64
CA THR A 19 0.87 11.10 7.75
C THR A 19 0.56 12.48 7.17
N GLY A 20 -0.46 12.59 6.31
CA GLY A 20 -0.88 13.84 5.70
C GLY A 20 -1.60 14.81 6.65
N PRO A 21 -1.82 16.07 6.20
CA PRO A 21 -2.47 17.11 6.98
C PRO A 21 -3.97 16.87 7.21
N ASP A 22 -4.62 16.08 6.34
CA ASP A 22 -6.05 15.71 6.47
C ASP A 22 -6.19 14.21 6.76
N ARG A 23 -6.25 13.87 8.05
CA ARG A 23 -6.48 12.51 8.56
C ARG A 23 -7.95 12.10 8.37
N ASN A 24 -8.33 11.90 7.12
CA ASN A 24 -9.69 11.55 6.77
C ASN A 24 -10.01 10.09 7.14
N LEU A 25 -10.75 9.90 8.24
CA LEU A 25 -11.14 8.59 8.76
C LEU A 25 -11.95 7.75 7.75
N THR A 26 -12.71 8.36 6.86
CA THR A 26 -13.45 7.63 5.81
C THR A 26 -12.48 7.04 4.79
N ARG A 27 -11.41 7.76 4.45
CA ARG A 27 -10.37 7.26 3.55
C ARG A 27 -9.57 6.13 4.21
N ILE A 28 -9.21 6.28 5.48
CA ILE A 28 -8.59 5.21 6.28
C ILE A 28 -9.48 3.97 6.30
N TYR A 29 -10.78 4.13 6.53
CA TYR A 29 -11.75 3.04 6.52
C TYR A 29 -11.78 2.32 5.17
N MET A 30 -11.85 3.06 4.06
CA MET A 30 -11.85 2.49 2.72
C MET A 30 -10.56 1.72 2.44
N CYS A 31 -9.39 2.26 2.82
CA CYS A 31 -8.11 1.56 2.63
C CYS A 31 -8.07 0.23 3.37
N VAL A 32 -8.42 0.22 4.66
CA VAL A 32 -8.36 -1.00 5.49
C VAL A 32 -9.34 -2.07 5.00
N VAL A 33 -10.58 -1.69 4.65
CA VAL A 33 -11.58 -2.64 4.16
C VAL A 33 -11.21 -3.18 2.79
N SER A 34 -10.72 -2.33 1.88
CA SER A 34 -10.22 -2.77 0.57
C SER A 34 -9.04 -3.73 0.73
N LEU A 35 -8.09 -3.42 1.61
CA LEU A 35 -6.94 -4.28 1.89
C LEU A 35 -7.37 -5.64 2.44
N ALA A 36 -8.28 -5.67 3.42
CA ALA A 36 -8.82 -6.91 3.98
C ALA A 36 -9.55 -7.78 2.93
N LYS A 37 -10.28 -7.15 2.01
CA LYS A 37 -10.89 -7.88 0.89
C LYS A 37 -9.86 -8.43 -0.09
N LEU A 38 -8.80 -7.68 -0.40
CA LEU A 38 -7.73 -8.11 -1.32
C LEU A 38 -6.92 -9.27 -0.75
N ARG A 39 -6.77 -9.33 0.57
CA ARG A 39 -6.10 -10.42 1.28
C ARG A 39 -7.02 -11.60 1.58
N MET A 40 -8.31 -11.52 1.19
CA MET A 40 -9.33 -12.53 1.47
C MET A 40 -9.39 -12.89 2.97
N GLU A 41 -9.31 -11.87 3.83
CA GLU A 41 -9.39 -12.05 5.28
C GLU A 41 -10.72 -12.68 5.70
N SER A 42 -10.69 -13.44 6.80
CA SER A 42 -11.91 -14.09 7.30
C SER A 42 -12.98 -13.06 7.70
N PRO A 43 -14.27 -13.42 7.64
CA PRO A 43 -15.36 -12.53 8.05
C PRO A 43 -15.21 -12.01 9.50
N GLU A 44 -14.66 -12.84 10.39
CA GLU A 44 -14.40 -12.49 11.79
C GLU A 44 -13.33 -11.40 11.89
N LYS A 45 -12.22 -11.55 11.14
CA LYS A 45 -11.14 -10.56 11.10
C LYS A 45 -11.62 -9.23 10.50
N LEU A 46 -12.41 -9.29 9.43
CA LEU A 46 -13.00 -8.10 8.82
C LEU A 46 -13.94 -7.37 9.79
N SER A 47 -14.79 -8.12 10.51
CA SER A 47 -15.68 -7.55 11.54
C SER A 47 -14.89 -6.86 12.66
N PHE A 48 -13.82 -7.49 13.13
CA PHE A 48 -12.91 -6.91 14.12
C PHE A 48 -12.28 -5.60 13.63
N LEU A 49 -11.73 -5.56 12.41
CA LEU A 49 -11.14 -4.36 11.84
C LEU A 49 -12.16 -3.22 11.71
N VAL A 50 -13.39 -3.54 11.28
CA VAL A 50 -14.49 -2.56 11.18
C VAL A 50 -14.87 -2.01 12.56
N ASP A 51 -14.91 -2.84 13.60
CA ASP A 51 -15.19 -2.39 14.97
C ASP A 51 -14.08 -1.47 15.51
N GLN A 52 -12.81 -1.81 15.26
CA GLN A 52 -11.67 -0.97 15.62
C GLN A 52 -11.71 0.38 14.90
N LEU A 53 -12.11 0.42 13.63
CA LEU A 53 -12.29 1.67 12.89
C LEU A 53 -13.45 2.51 13.43
N LYS A 54 -14.55 1.89 13.86
CA LYS A 54 -15.67 2.58 14.51
C LYS A 54 -15.24 3.21 15.84
N LYS A 55 -14.52 2.47 16.67
CA LYS A 55 -13.93 2.97 17.91
C LYS A 55 -12.95 4.11 17.64
N SER A 56 -12.13 3.98 16.60
CA SER A 56 -11.18 5.02 16.19
C SER A 56 -11.89 6.32 15.80
N LYS A 57 -13.03 6.20 15.10
CA LYS A 57 -13.88 7.36 14.75
C LYS A 57 -14.49 8.03 15.98
N GLN A 58 -14.91 7.26 16.98
CA GLN A 58 -15.47 7.80 18.23
C GLN A 58 -14.41 8.50 19.08
N LYS A 59 -13.22 7.89 19.22
CA LYS A 59 -12.12 8.42 20.03
C LYS A 59 -11.28 9.49 19.34
N ARG A 60 -11.44 9.66 18.01
CA ARG A 60 -10.58 10.49 17.15
C ARG A 60 -9.11 10.10 17.16
N GLU A 61 -8.83 8.85 17.50
CA GLU A 61 -7.50 8.26 17.56
C GLU A 61 -7.50 6.95 16.80
N LEU A 62 -6.48 6.71 15.99
CA LEU A 62 -6.38 5.47 15.22
C LEU A 62 -5.95 4.33 16.14
N SER A 63 -6.68 3.22 16.10
CA SER A 63 -6.30 2.02 16.86
C SER A 63 -4.97 1.45 16.37
N ILE A 64 -4.13 1.04 17.32
CA ILE A 64 -2.85 0.37 17.06
C ILE A 64 -3.09 -0.92 16.25
N ASP A 65 -4.18 -1.64 16.53
CA ASP A 65 -4.56 -2.85 15.79
C ASP A 65 -4.69 -2.62 14.28
N ILE A 66 -5.10 -1.41 13.86
CA ILE A 66 -5.22 -1.04 12.45
C ILE A 66 -3.86 -0.75 11.84
N LEU A 67 -2.98 -0.10 12.59
CA LEU A 67 -1.61 0.17 12.16
C LEU A 67 -0.83 -1.12 11.99
N ASP A 68 -0.90 -2.01 12.99
CA ASP A 68 -0.24 -3.31 12.96
C ASP A 68 -0.72 -4.14 11.77
N TYR A 69 -2.04 -4.22 11.56
CA TYR A 69 -2.60 -4.94 10.42
C TYR A 69 -2.09 -4.44 9.06
N VAL A 70 -2.03 -3.12 8.86
CA VAL A 70 -1.56 -2.55 7.58
C VAL A 70 -0.03 -2.67 7.45
N ALA A 71 0.71 -2.56 8.55
CA ALA A 71 2.16 -2.75 8.56
C ALA A 71 2.54 -4.21 8.24
N ASP A 72 1.87 -5.18 8.84
CA ASP A 72 2.04 -6.60 8.53
C ASP A 72 1.74 -6.88 7.06
N ALA A 73 0.64 -6.32 6.55
CA ALA A 73 0.30 -6.45 5.14
C ALA A 73 1.33 -5.80 4.19
N ALA A 74 2.03 -4.77 4.64
CA ALA A 74 3.11 -4.13 3.90
C ALA A 74 4.40 -4.97 3.91
N LEU A 75 4.70 -5.66 5.01
CA LEU A 75 5.84 -6.56 5.12
C LEU A 75 5.71 -7.79 4.21
N ASP A 76 4.48 -8.24 3.99
CA ASP A 76 4.18 -9.38 3.11
C ASP A 76 4.27 -9.05 1.60
N LEU A 77 4.43 -7.77 1.21
CA LEU A 77 4.51 -7.39 -0.19
C LEU A 77 5.84 -7.80 -0.82
N ASP A 78 5.78 -8.45 -1.98
CA ASP A 78 6.96 -8.67 -2.82
C ASP A 78 7.45 -7.35 -3.41
N MET A 79 8.55 -6.85 -2.85
CA MET A 79 9.17 -5.57 -3.21
C MET A 79 9.59 -5.51 -4.68
N HIS A 80 10.01 -6.63 -5.27
CA HIS A 80 10.48 -6.68 -6.65
C HIS A 80 9.33 -6.45 -7.64
N THR A 81 8.20 -7.13 -7.43
CA THR A 81 6.98 -6.96 -8.23
C THR A 81 6.40 -5.55 -8.10
N VAL A 82 6.48 -4.95 -6.91
CA VAL A 82 6.00 -3.58 -6.64
C VAL A 82 6.90 -2.54 -7.31
N GLN A 83 8.23 -2.64 -7.17
CA GLN A 83 9.18 -1.68 -7.77
C GLN A 83 9.06 -1.62 -9.30
N THR A 84 8.98 -2.77 -9.97
CA THR A 84 8.79 -2.83 -11.43
C THR A 84 7.46 -2.21 -11.85
N ALA A 85 6.37 -2.46 -11.11
CA ALA A 85 5.04 -1.96 -11.46
C ALA A 85 4.84 -0.46 -11.19
N PHE A 86 5.52 0.11 -10.18
CA PHE A 86 5.51 1.55 -9.90
C PHE A 86 6.56 2.34 -10.70
N GLY A 87 7.28 1.68 -11.63
CA GLY A 87 8.31 2.32 -12.45
C GLY A 87 9.54 2.76 -11.66
N VAL A 88 9.73 2.22 -10.46
CA VAL A 88 10.93 2.44 -9.64
C VAL A 88 12.00 1.51 -10.19
N THR A 89 12.62 1.92 -11.30
CA THR A 89 13.86 1.29 -11.76
C THR A 89 14.95 1.62 -10.75
N GLU A 90 15.63 0.61 -10.22
CA GLU A 90 16.87 0.85 -9.50
C GLU A 90 17.81 1.59 -10.46
N ILE A 91 18.35 2.74 -10.03
CA ILE A 91 19.24 3.60 -10.83
C ILE A 91 20.45 2.80 -11.37
N HIS A 92 20.74 1.64 -10.79
CA HIS A 92 21.77 0.72 -11.25
C HIS A 92 21.48 0.08 -12.62
N GLU A 93 20.24 -0.26 -12.96
CA GLU A 93 19.88 -0.88 -14.25
C GLU A 93 19.72 0.14 -15.38
N ALA A 94 19.30 1.37 -15.07
CA ALA A 94 19.18 2.44 -16.06
C ALA A 94 20.53 2.90 -16.64
N SER A 95 21.65 2.56 -15.99
CA SER A 95 22.99 2.85 -16.51
C SER A 95 23.45 1.92 -17.63
N GLY A 96 22.80 0.75 -17.79
CA GLY A 96 23.11 -0.22 -18.84
C GLY A 96 22.55 0.14 -20.22
N ASP A 97 21.43 0.87 -20.27
CA ASP A 97 20.73 1.16 -21.53
C ASP A 97 21.22 2.41 -22.27
N PHE A 98 21.99 3.29 -21.61
CA PHE A 98 22.60 4.45 -22.29
C PHE A 98 23.90 4.12 -23.04
N GLY A 99 24.46 2.93 -22.86
CA GLY A 99 25.70 2.49 -23.52
C GLY A 99 25.51 1.87 -24.92
N SER A 100 24.27 1.55 -25.32
CA SER A 100 23.98 0.77 -26.54
C SER A 100 23.35 1.58 -27.68
N ILE A 101 23.13 2.89 -27.50
CA ILE A 101 22.65 3.77 -28.57
C ILE A 101 23.85 4.09 -29.47
N SER A 102 24.14 3.21 -30.42
CA SER A 102 25.08 3.43 -31.52
C SER A 102 24.75 4.73 -32.24
N LEU A 103 25.61 5.74 -32.06
CA LEU A 103 25.72 6.92 -32.92
C LEU A 103 26.38 6.53 -34.26
N ASP A 104 25.76 5.62 -35.01
CA ASP A 104 26.15 5.36 -36.39
C ASP A 104 24.91 5.25 -37.28
N SER A 105 24.47 6.41 -37.75
CA SER A 105 23.69 6.58 -38.97
C SER A 105 23.93 8.01 -39.43
N LEU A 106 25.09 8.16 -40.07
CA LEU A 106 25.51 9.29 -40.90
C LEU A 106 24.78 9.26 -42.25
#